data_AF-A0A8S3HMJ4-F1
#
_entry.id   AF-A0A8S3HMJ4-F1
#
_cell.length_a   1.000
_cell.length_b   1.000
_cell.length_c   1.000
_cell.angle_alpha   90.00
_cell.angle_beta   90.00
_cell.angle_gamma   90.00
#
_symmetry.space_group_name_H-M   'P 1'
#
loop_
_entity.id
_entity.type
_entity.pdbx_description
1 polymer ?
#
loop_
_entity_poly.entity_id
_entity_poly.type
_entity_poly.pdbx_seq_one_letter_code
_entity_poly.pdbx_strand_id
1 'polypeptide(L)'
;MMFKAEISDTTGAQWVTIFRNEAETLLGVSAEEFGNHKLNQAESIVDEIISKAINHELIFKLRAKAEQYNDERKIRFTCVSITEIDWPAHGRRLLNEINQMEPVQN
;
A
#
# COMPACT_ATOMS: atom_id res chain seq x y z
N MET A 1 -7.10 10.60 -10.03
CA MET A 1 -6.55 9.24 -10.19
C MET A 1 -6.99 8.37 -9.02
N MET A 2 -7.32 7.11 -9.27
CA MET A 2 -7.72 6.14 -8.26
C MET A 2 -7.19 4.77 -8.71
N PHE A 3 -6.51 4.05 -7.81
CA PHE A 3 -6.04 2.69 -8.08
C PHE A 3 -6.68 1.68 -7.14
N LYS A 4 -6.75 0.45 -7.64
CA LYS A 4 -6.85 -0.74 -6.80
C LYS A 4 -5.52 -1.46 -6.86
N ALA A 5 -4.97 -1.77 -5.70
CA ALA A 5 -3.75 -2.53 -5.57
C ALA A 5 -4.00 -3.72 -4.65
N GLU A 6 -3.27 -4.80 -4.89
CA GLU A 6 -3.11 -5.87 -3.93
C GLU A 6 -1.84 -5.58 -3.13
N ILE A 7 -1.97 -5.56 -1.80
CA ILE A 7 -0.83 -5.45 -0.88
C ILE A 7 -0.77 -6.72 -0.05
N SER A 8 0.42 -7.13 0.35
CA SER A 8 0.62 -8.35 1.13
C SER A 8 1.67 -8.19 2.22
N ASP A 9 1.49 -8.95 3.29
CA ASP A 9 2.48 -9.16 4.34
C ASP A 9 2.61 -10.66 4.64
N THR A 10 3.28 -11.02 5.73
CA THR A 10 3.47 -12.42 6.14
C THR A 10 2.17 -13.14 6.51
N THR A 11 1.07 -12.41 6.72
CA THR A 11 -0.23 -12.96 7.12
C THR A 11 -1.19 -13.18 5.95
N GLY A 12 -0.96 -12.51 4.83
CA GLY A 12 -1.77 -12.68 3.62
C GLY A 12 -1.76 -11.46 2.72
N ALA A 13 -2.75 -11.40 1.82
CA ALA A 13 -2.93 -10.31 0.86
C ALA A 13 -4.32 -9.68 0.97
N GLN A 14 -4.42 -8.39 0.64
CA GLN A 14 -5.68 -7.66 0.62
C GLN A 14 -5.73 -6.65 -0.52
N TRP A 15 -6.93 -6.52 -1.11
CA TRP A 15 -7.24 -5.48 -2.08
C TRP A 15 -7.60 -4.16 -1.41
N VAL A 16 -6.87 -3.11 -1.78
CA VAL A 16 -7.04 -1.76 -1.23
C VAL A 16 -7.35 -0.76 -2.33
N THR A 17 -8.18 0.24 -2.00
CA THR A 17 -8.40 1.42 -2.87
C THR A 17 -7.48 2.55 -2.45
N ILE A 18 -6.73 3.10 -3.39
CA ILE A 18 -5.79 4.20 -3.18
C ILE A 18 -6.30 5.42 -3.97
N PHE A 19 -6.53 6.53 -3.26
CA PHE A 19 -7.02 7.78 -3.85
C PHE A 19 -5.86 8.70 -4.23
N ARG A 20 -6.20 9.83 -4.88
CA ARG A 20 -5.26 10.68 -5.61
C ARG A 20 -3.95 10.95 -4.86
N ASN A 21 -4.01 11.48 -3.64
CA ASN A 21 -2.81 11.95 -2.94
C ASN A 21 -1.85 10.78 -2.67
N GLU A 22 -2.37 9.69 -2.11
CA GLU A 22 -1.58 8.51 -1.80
C GLU A 22 -1.11 7.79 -3.07
N ALA A 23 -1.91 7.83 -4.15
CA ALA A 23 -1.53 7.28 -5.44
C ALA A 23 -0.39 8.07 -6.08
N GLU A 24 -0.40 9.40 -6.00
CA GLU A 24 0.70 10.24 -6.48
C GLU A 24 1.97 10.01 -5.63
N THR A 25 1.84 9.83 -4.31
CA THR A 25 2.96 9.42 -3.44
C THR A 25 3.53 8.07 -3.84
N LEU A 26 2.68 7.07 -4.08
CA LEU A 26 3.10 5.72 -4.44
C LEU A 26 3.76 5.66 -5.83
N LEU A 27 3.22 6.37 -6.81
CA LEU A 27 3.72 6.34 -8.19
C LEU A 27 4.86 7.33 -8.45
N GLY A 28 5.08 8.30 -7.57
CA GLY A 28 6.08 9.35 -7.77
C GLY A 28 5.79 10.32 -8.91
N VAL A 29 4.55 10.32 -9.43
CA VAL A 29 4.10 11.20 -10.53
C VAL A 29 2.73 11.78 -10.22
N SER A 30 2.44 12.96 -10.76
CA SER A 30 1.13 13.59 -10.57
C SER A 30 0.02 12.85 -11.35
N ALA A 31 -1.23 12.97 -10.91
CA ALA A 31 -2.38 12.41 -11.64
C ALA A 31 -2.55 13.02 -13.04
N GLU A 32 -2.14 14.27 -13.22
CA GLU A 32 -2.19 14.97 -14.51
C GLU A 32 -1.16 14.38 -15.47
N GLU A 33 0.09 14.26 -15.03
CA GLU A 33 1.18 13.66 -15.81
C GLU A 33 0.87 12.20 -16.19
N PHE A 34 0.44 11.39 -15.21
CA PHE A 34 0.04 10.01 -15.47
C PHE A 34 -1.13 9.91 -16.46
N GLY A 35 -2.12 10.79 -16.34
CA GLY A 35 -3.24 10.90 -17.28
C GLY A 35 -2.78 11.25 -18.71
N ASN A 36 -1.86 12.20 -18.83
CA ASN A 36 -1.29 12.61 -20.12
C ASN A 36 -0.52 11.47 -20.80
N HIS A 37 0.26 10.69 -20.05
CA HIS A 37 0.93 9.51 -20.61
C HIS A 37 -0.06 8.46 -21.12
N LYS A 38 -1.15 8.21 -20.39
CA LYS A 38 -2.23 7.32 -20.83
C LYS A 38 -2.94 7.82 -22.09
N LEU A 39 -3.27 9.12 -22.17
CA LEU A 39 -3.96 9.71 -23.32
C LEU A 39 -3.11 9.68 -24.61
N ASN A 40 -1.79 9.88 -24.47
CA ASN A 40 -0.86 9.86 -25.59
C ASN A 40 -0.39 8.44 -25.98
N GLN A 41 -1.02 7.38 -25.45
CA GLN A 41 -0.68 5.98 -25.72
C GLN A 41 0.79 5.64 -25.44
N ALA A 42 1.40 6.31 -24.44
CA ALA A 42 2.76 6.05 -24.00
C ALA A 42 2.79 4.88 -23.00
N GLU A 43 2.37 3.70 -23.45
CA GLU A 43 2.21 2.51 -22.60
C GLU A 43 3.50 2.13 -21.88
N SER A 44 4.65 2.19 -22.56
CA SER A 44 5.95 1.87 -21.96
C SER A 44 6.32 2.74 -20.76
N ILE A 45 5.99 4.03 -20.81
CA ILE A 45 6.26 4.97 -19.70
C ILE A 45 5.34 4.63 -18.51
N VAL A 46 4.07 4.35 -18.79
CA VAL A 46 3.12 3.98 -17.75
C VAL A 46 3.53 2.67 -17.07
N ASP A 47 3.95 1.68 -17.86
CA ASP A 47 4.40 0.39 -17.34
C ASP A 47 5.67 0.55 -16.51
N GLU A 48 6.59 1.44 -16.90
CA GLU A 48 7.77 1.77 -16.11
C GLU A 48 7.39 2.42 -14.76
N ILE A 49 6.46 3.38 -14.77
CA ILE A 49 5.96 4.03 -13.54
C ILE A 49 5.35 2.99 -12.59
N ILE A 50 4.47 2.12 -13.10
CA ILE A 50 3.83 1.07 -12.29
C ILE A 50 4.87 0.07 -11.78
N SER A 51 5.81 -0.34 -12.63
CA SER A 51 6.86 -1.30 -12.27
C SER A 51 7.77 -0.81 -11.16
N LYS A 52 8.02 0.50 -11.07
CA LYS A 52 8.80 1.12 -9.97
C LYS A 52 8.02 1.20 -8.66
N ALA A 53 6.69 1.26 -8.73
CA ALA A 53 5.83 1.37 -7.55
C ALA A 53 5.49 0.02 -6.90
N ILE A 54 5.63 -1.09 -7.64
CA ILE A 54 5.44 -2.46 -7.13
C ILE A 54 6.73 -3.01 -6.52
N ASN A 55 6.61 -4.06 -5.69
CA ASN A 55 7.73 -4.72 -5.00
C ASN A 55 8.53 -3.79 -4.06
N HIS A 56 7.89 -2.79 -3.47
CA HIS A 56 8.47 -1.96 -2.41
C HIS A 56 7.76 -2.20 -1.08
N GLU A 57 8.54 -2.40 0.00
CA GLU A 57 7.96 -2.46 1.35
C GLU A 57 7.65 -1.06 1.86
N LEU A 58 6.41 -0.84 2.27
CA LEU A 58 5.88 0.45 2.71
C LEU A 58 4.93 0.24 3.88
N ILE A 59 4.74 1.27 4.70
CA ILE A 59 3.73 1.27 5.75
C ILE A 59 2.43 1.86 5.20
N PHE A 60 1.41 1.01 5.11
CA PHE A 60 0.06 1.41 4.72
C PHE A 60 -0.82 1.60 5.94
N LYS A 61 -1.44 2.78 6.07
CA LYS A 61 -2.55 2.99 7.00
C LYS A 61 -3.85 2.76 6.26
N LEU A 62 -4.63 1.76 6.68
CA LEU A 62 -5.89 1.41 6.04
C LEU A 62 -7.10 1.82 6.89
N ARG A 63 -8.17 2.24 6.22
CA ARG A 63 -9.51 2.33 6.79
C ARG A 63 -10.32 1.14 6.29
N ALA A 64 -10.74 0.29 7.22
CA ALA A 64 -11.73 -0.77 6.95
C ALA A 64 -13.13 -0.24 7.24
N LYS A 65 -14.02 -0.26 6.25
CA LYS A 65 -15.42 0.14 6.42
C LYS A 65 -16.34 -0.93 5.84
N ALA A 66 -17.31 -1.38 6.62
CA ALA A 66 -18.39 -2.18 6.08
C ALA A 66 -19.30 -1.28 5.23
N GLU A 67 -19.47 -1.64 3.97
CA GLU A 67 -20.43 -1.03 3.06
C GLU A 67 -21.52 -2.02 2.71
N GLN A 68 -22.74 -1.53 2.63
CA GLN A 68 -23.90 -2.31 2.20
C GLN A 68 -24.35 -1.77 0.84
N TYR A 69 -24.38 -2.66 -0.15
CA TYR A 69 -24.91 -2.35 -1.47
C TYR A 69 -25.90 -3.46 -1.83
N ASN A 70 -27.17 -3.10 -2.04
CA ASN A 70 -28.30 -4.04 -2.05
C ASN A 70 -28.31 -4.88 -0.75
N ASP A 71 -28.36 -6.22 -0.88
CA ASP A 71 -28.35 -7.17 0.23
C ASP A 71 -26.94 -7.69 0.57
N GLU A 72 -25.89 -7.17 -0.08
CA GLU A 72 -24.51 -7.58 0.19
C GLU A 72 -23.81 -6.60 1.12
N ARG A 73 -23.25 -7.13 2.21
CA ARG A 73 -22.33 -6.41 3.10
C ARG A 73 -20.89 -6.83 2.80
N LYS A 74 -20.07 -5.89 2.37
CA LYS A 74 -18.64 -6.12 2.10
C LYS A 74 -17.78 -5.13 2.88
N ILE A 75 -16.70 -5.62 3.48
CA ILE A 75 -15.68 -4.75 4.05
C ILE A 75 -14.82 -4.22 2.89
N ARG A 76 -14.69 -2.90 2.80
CA ARG A 76 -13.75 -2.24 1.89
C ARG A 76 -12.58 -1.67 2.67
N PHE A 77 -11.40 -1.84 2.11
CA PHE A 77 -10.17 -1.24 2.60
C PHE A 77 -9.78 -0.07 1.71
N THR A 78 -9.61 1.09 2.34
CA THR A 78 -9.15 2.32 1.68
C THR A 78 -7.83 2.75 2.30
N CYS A 79 -6.84 3.03 1.47
CA CYS A 79 -5.58 3.62 1.90
C CYS A 79 -5.81 5.05 2.39
N VAL A 80 -5.35 5.33 3.61
CA VAL A 80 -5.42 6.65 4.26
C VAL A 80 -4.08 7.36 4.19
N SER A 81 -2.98 6.61 4.24
CA SER A 81 -1.62 7.15 4.07
C SER A 81 -0.63 6.04 3.72
N ILE A 82 0.43 6.42 3.01
CA ILE A 82 1.57 5.56 2.67
C ILE A 82 2.83 6.26 3.17
N THR A 83 3.67 5.55 3.90
CA THR A 83 4.97 6.08 4.35
C THR A 83 6.07 5.06 4.18
N GLU A 84 7.30 5.56 4.06
CA GLU A 84 8.50 4.72 4.06
C GLU A 84 8.70 3.97 5.38
N ILE A 85 9.43 2.87 5.31
CA ILE A 85 9.85 2.10 6.49
C ILE A 85 11.12 2.73 7.07
N ASP A 86 11.08 3.11 8.34
CA ASP A 86 12.29 3.35 9.14
C ASP A 86 12.91 1.99 9.51
N TRP A 87 13.83 1.50 8.67
CA TRP A 87 14.46 0.20 8.86
C TRP A 87 15.16 0.03 10.22
N PRO A 88 15.97 1.01 10.69
CA PRO A 88 16.53 0.94 12.04
C PRO A 88 15.47 0.80 13.15
N ALA A 89 14.40 1.58 13.11
CA ALA A 89 13.33 1.49 14.11
C ALA A 89 12.56 0.17 14.02
N HIS A 90 12.28 -0.28 12.79
CA HIS A 90 11.61 -1.55 12.52
C HIS A 90 12.42 -2.74 13.05
N GLY A 91 13.73 -2.79 12.78
CA GLY A 91 14.62 -3.83 13.27
C GLY A 91 14.70 -3.87 14.80
N ARG A 92 14.78 -2.71 15.46
CA ARG A 92 14.74 -2.63 16.94
C ARG A 92 13.42 -3.16 17.49
N ARG A 93 12.28 -2.84 16.87
CA ARG A 93 10.98 -3.37 17.26
C ARG A 93 10.95 -4.89 17.16
N LEU A 94 11.39 -5.46 16.03
CA LEU A 94 11.42 -6.90 15.82
C LEU A 94 12.32 -7.62 16.84
N LEU A 95 13.52 -7.10 17.12
CA LEU A 95 14.41 -7.66 18.14
C LEU A 95 13.75 -7.67 19.53
N ASN A 96 13.05 -6.59 19.89
CA ASN A 96 12.32 -6.53 21.16
C ASN A 96 11.19 -7.57 21.22
N GLU A 97 10.44 -7.76 20.13
CA GLU A 97 9.38 -8.77 20.04
C GLU A 97 9.94 -10.19 20.18
N ILE A 98 11.07 -10.49 19.52
CA ILE A 98 11.75 -11.78 19.65
C ILE A 98 12.20 -12.03 21.10
N ASN A 99 12.85 -11.04 21.74
CA ASN A 99 13.32 -11.17 23.12
C ASN A 99 12.17 -11.41 24.11
N GLN A 100 10.98 -10.86 23.85
CA GLN A 100 9.79 -11.10 24.69
C GLN A 100 9.22 -12.51 24.52
N MET A 101 9.55 -13.20 23.43
CA MET A 101 9.16 -14.58 23.19
C MET A 101 10.16 -15.59 23.77
N GLU A 102 11.36 -15.15 24.17
CA GLU A 102 12.33 -16.03 24.82
C GLU A 102 11.78 -16.49 26.19
N PRO A 103 11.80 -17.81 26.48
CA PRO A 103 11.39 -18.29 27.79
C PRO A 103 12.32 -17.71 28.86
N VAL A 104 11.74 -17.20 29.95
CA VAL A 104 12.50 -16.76 31.13
C VAL A 104 13.34 -17.94 31.62
N GLN A 105 14.66 -17.83 31.51
CA GLN A 105 15.57 -18.80 32.12
C GLN A 105 15.46 -18.63 33.64
N ASN A 106 14.88 -19.64 34.31
CA ASN A 106 14.89 -19.77 35.77
C ASN A 106 16.28 -20.14 36.28
#